data_AF-A0A8C3JZK7-F1
#
_entry.id   AF-A0A8C3JZK7-F1
#
_cell.length_a   1.000
_cell.length_b   1.000
_cell.length_c   1.000
_cell.angle_alpha   90.00
_cell.angle_beta   90.00
_cell.angle_gamma   90.00
#
_symmetry.space_group_name_H-M   'P 1'
#
loop_
_entity.id
_entity.type
_entity.pdbx_description
1 polymer ?
#
loop_
_entity_poly.entity_id
_entity_poly.type
_entity_poly.pdbx_seq_one_letter_code
_entity_poly.pdbx_strand_id
1 'polypeptide(L)'
;MMAAVPPPRQSGRDLRSPGNRGGLRRRRRSRWLRVPMAAARRSAESAREPSPGVKGGTRCLPGPCLAGGGGERFCASSPFRGGSGGGRTRVAGAEAAMERREQAVVPVEVLAAVTREQFLQDVYPRRMPVVLKGMELGTCITKWTVDYLSNAEGSKEVKIHVSAVPQMDFLSKNFVYRTLPFDVFVRRAAEFKHKEYFLSEDEKYYLRSVGADARKDIADIRKQFPNLAEDIQIPEYFEKEQFFSSVFRISSAGLQLWTHYDVMDNFLIQVTGKKRVVLYSPRDAPYLYLSGTKSEVLDVDNPDLEKYPLFVKAKRYQCFLEAGDVLFIPALWFHNVISEEFGVALNVFWKHLPAESYDKTDTYGNKDPTAASRAIQILDRALKTLEELPEEYRDFYARRMVLRIQEKAYRNDYG
;
A
#
# COMPACT_ATOMS: atom_id res chain seq x y z
N MET A 1 78.93 18.99 8.77
CA MET A 1 78.60 18.56 7.39
C MET A 1 77.18 19.04 7.12
N MET A 2 77.04 20.33 6.81
CA MET A 2 76.74 20.91 5.48
C MET A 2 75.31 20.62 5.01
N ALA A 3 74.44 21.55 4.57
CA ALA A 3 74.33 23.02 4.57
C ALA A 3 72.94 23.31 3.92
N ALA A 4 72.05 24.10 4.53
CA ALA A 4 71.67 25.49 4.18
C ALA A 4 71.09 25.74 2.76
N VAL A 5 69.78 26.08 2.65
CA VAL A 5 69.20 27.46 2.50
C VAL A 5 69.98 28.44 1.56
N PRO A 6 69.37 29.38 0.75
CA PRO A 6 67.97 29.68 0.38
C PRO A 6 67.73 30.38 -1.02
N PRO A 7 66.87 31.44 -1.25
CA PRO A 7 66.12 31.68 -2.50
C PRO A 7 66.65 32.91 -3.29
N PRO A 8 65.93 33.54 -4.27
CA PRO A 8 64.98 34.63 -3.93
C PRO A 8 63.86 35.00 -4.96
N ARG A 9 62.82 35.64 -4.40
CA ARG A 9 62.04 36.86 -4.75
C ARG A 9 61.89 37.45 -6.18
N GLN A 10 60.66 37.98 -6.36
CA GLN A 10 60.22 39.24 -7.05
C GLN A 10 60.31 39.25 -8.59
N SER A 11 59.46 39.91 -9.39
CA SER A 11 58.45 40.98 -9.30
C SER A 11 57.65 40.89 -10.62
N GLY A 12 56.34 41.11 -10.72
CA GLY A 12 55.67 42.38 -10.54
C GLY A 12 55.44 43.09 -11.89
N ARG A 13 54.17 43.40 -12.17
CA ARG A 13 53.62 44.32 -13.19
C ARG A 13 53.51 43.83 -14.64
N ASP A 14 52.57 44.26 -15.46
CA ASP A 14 51.21 44.81 -15.37
C ASP A 14 50.82 45.10 -16.84
N LEU A 15 49.53 45.31 -17.12
CA LEU A 15 48.97 46.05 -18.25
C LEU A 15 48.66 45.36 -19.61
N ARG A 16 47.34 45.48 -19.92
CA ARG A 16 46.70 45.86 -21.20
C ARG A 16 46.30 44.75 -22.19
N SER A 17 45.01 44.42 -22.15
CA SER A 17 44.12 44.25 -23.34
C SER A 17 44.09 45.56 -24.17
N PRO A 18 43.68 45.61 -25.47
CA PRO A 18 42.51 44.92 -26.04
C PRO A 18 42.54 44.52 -27.54
N GLY A 19 41.53 43.75 -27.97
CA GLY A 19 40.72 44.14 -29.13
C GLY A 19 41.01 43.58 -30.54
N ASN A 20 40.42 42.41 -30.82
CA ASN A 20 39.43 42.13 -31.89
C ASN A 20 39.81 42.11 -33.41
N ARG A 21 39.09 41.19 -34.11
CA ARG A 21 38.89 40.97 -35.57
C ARG A 21 40.02 40.21 -36.27
N GLY A 22 39.81 39.17 -37.08
CA GLY A 22 38.63 38.51 -37.66
C GLY A 22 39.09 37.81 -38.95
N GLY A 23 38.58 36.61 -39.29
CA GLY A 23 38.92 36.00 -40.60
C GLY A 23 38.65 34.51 -40.81
N LEU A 24 37.41 34.17 -41.16
CA LEU A 24 37.00 33.30 -42.29
C LEU A 24 37.75 31.97 -42.61
N ARG A 25 37.07 30.81 -42.52
CA ARG A 25 36.47 30.06 -43.68
C ARG A 25 35.96 28.62 -43.37
N ARG A 26 34.72 28.39 -43.82
CA ARG A 26 34.12 27.22 -44.53
C ARG A 26 34.01 25.86 -43.81
N ARG A 27 32.80 25.43 -43.42
CA ARG A 27 31.71 24.74 -44.19
C ARG A 27 31.83 23.20 -44.20
N ARG A 28 30.89 22.52 -43.54
CA ARG A 28 30.09 21.41 -44.13
C ARG A 28 28.67 21.43 -43.55
N ARG A 29 27.70 21.22 -44.44
CA ARG A 29 26.25 21.18 -44.20
C ARG A 29 25.81 19.73 -44.01
N SER A 30 24.79 19.51 -43.19
CA SER A 30 23.74 18.52 -43.45
C SER A 30 22.41 19.04 -42.88
N ARG A 31 21.38 18.91 -43.70
CA ARG A 31 20.06 19.54 -43.62
C ARG A 31 19.06 18.40 -43.44
N TRP A 32 18.21 18.44 -42.43
CA TRP A 32 16.97 17.65 -42.40
C TRP A 32 15.78 18.59 -42.20
N LEU A 33 14.81 18.40 -43.09
CA LEU A 33 13.63 19.21 -43.31
C LEU A 33 12.62 19.04 -42.17
N ARG A 34 12.03 20.16 -41.74
CA ARG A 34 10.75 20.20 -41.03
C ARG A 34 9.64 20.46 -42.05
N VAL A 35 8.54 19.72 -41.93
CA VAL A 35 7.22 20.12 -42.44
C VAL A 35 6.21 19.95 -41.28
N PRO A 36 5.28 20.90 -41.07
CA PRO A 36 4.31 20.90 -39.97
C PRO A 36 2.90 20.48 -40.43
N MET A 37 2.04 20.00 -39.51
CA MET A 37 0.69 20.57 -39.22
C MET A 37 -0.21 19.65 -38.37
N ALA A 38 -0.98 20.34 -37.53
CA ALA A 38 -2.38 20.13 -37.16
C ALA A 38 -2.76 19.12 -36.06
N ALA A 39 -3.33 19.72 -35.01
CA ALA A 39 -4.10 19.16 -33.92
C ALA A 39 -5.49 18.67 -34.37
N ALA A 40 -6.10 17.77 -33.59
CA ALA A 40 -7.15 18.13 -32.62
C ALA A 40 -8.15 16.99 -32.33
N ARG A 41 -8.63 17.01 -31.07
CA ARG A 41 -9.85 16.42 -30.49
C ARG A 41 -9.75 14.93 -30.14
N ARG A 42 -10.41 14.43 -29.08
CA ARG A 42 -11.05 14.87 -27.83
C ARG A 42 -11.52 13.52 -27.22
N SER A 43 -11.54 13.40 -25.90
CA SER A 43 -12.65 12.80 -25.13
C SER A 43 -12.20 12.61 -23.68
N ALA A 44 -12.54 13.61 -22.88
CA ALA A 44 -12.78 13.46 -21.45
C ALA A 44 -14.28 13.17 -21.32
N GLU A 45 -14.65 12.16 -20.55
CA GLU A 45 -16.06 11.88 -20.27
C GLU A 45 -16.26 11.78 -18.76
N SER A 46 -17.03 12.73 -18.26
CA SER A 46 -17.43 12.93 -16.88
C SER A 46 -18.62 12.02 -16.55
N ALA A 47 -18.53 11.24 -15.48
CA ALA A 47 -19.70 10.61 -14.89
C ALA A 47 -20.49 11.67 -14.10
N ARG A 48 -21.73 11.93 -14.52
CA ARG A 48 -22.74 12.71 -13.78
C ARG A 48 -23.55 11.78 -12.88
N GLU A 49 -23.87 12.28 -11.69
CA GLU A 49 -24.83 11.70 -10.74
C GLU A 49 -26.27 11.71 -11.30
N PRO A 50 -27.15 10.78 -10.86
CA PRO A 50 -28.59 10.94 -11.01
C PRO A 50 -29.26 11.31 -9.68
N SER A 51 -30.34 12.09 -9.78
CA SER A 51 -31.34 12.31 -8.72
C SER A 51 -32.73 12.54 -9.36
N PRO A 52 -33.83 12.37 -8.62
CA PRO A 52 -34.97 11.53 -9.02
C PRO A 52 -36.27 12.29 -9.39
N GLY A 53 -37.28 11.56 -9.90
CA GLY A 53 -38.67 12.02 -10.07
C GLY A 53 -39.39 11.31 -11.22
N VAL A 54 -40.26 10.31 -11.01
CA VAL A 54 -41.69 10.35 -10.62
C VAL A 54 -42.69 10.62 -11.77
N LYS A 55 -43.67 9.69 -11.88
CA LYS A 55 -45.08 9.75 -12.37
C LYS A 55 -45.48 9.31 -13.80
N GLY A 56 -46.40 8.33 -13.80
CA GLY A 56 -47.58 8.18 -14.67
C GLY A 56 -47.40 7.21 -15.85
N GLY A 57 -48.28 6.26 -16.19
CA GLY A 57 -49.60 5.90 -15.72
C GLY A 57 -50.33 5.10 -16.82
N THR A 58 -50.91 3.94 -16.48
CA THR A 58 -52.07 3.24 -17.10
C THR A 58 -52.11 2.88 -18.60
N ARG A 59 -52.37 1.58 -18.90
CA ARG A 59 -53.67 1.07 -19.42
C ARG A 59 -53.74 -0.46 -19.50
N CYS A 60 -54.97 -0.97 -19.49
CA CYS A 60 -55.44 -2.30 -19.11
C CYS A 60 -55.63 -3.32 -20.27
N LEU A 61 -55.49 -4.63 -19.95
CA LEU A 61 -56.35 -5.84 -20.18
C LEU A 61 -57.00 -6.12 -21.57
N PRO A 62 -57.45 -7.38 -21.91
CA PRO A 62 -57.82 -8.54 -21.05
C PRO A 62 -57.38 -9.96 -21.51
N GLY A 63 -57.70 -10.99 -20.69
CA GLY A 63 -57.47 -12.45 -20.87
C GLY A 63 -58.40 -13.17 -21.87
N PRO A 64 -58.66 -14.50 -21.80
CA PRO A 64 -59.02 -15.26 -20.58
C PRO A 64 -58.48 -16.73 -20.45
N CYS A 65 -58.97 -17.38 -19.40
CA CYS A 65 -58.68 -18.71 -18.81
C CYS A 65 -59.17 -19.95 -19.59
N LEU A 66 -58.77 -21.17 -19.16
CA LEU A 66 -59.63 -22.33 -18.83
C LEU A 66 -58.81 -23.48 -18.18
N ALA A 67 -59.50 -24.50 -17.68
CA ALA A 67 -59.29 -25.17 -16.40
C ALA A 67 -59.51 -26.71 -16.45
N GLY A 68 -59.16 -27.41 -15.36
CA GLY A 68 -59.65 -28.75 -14.95
C GLY A 68 -58.85 -29.93 -15.49
N GLY A 69 -58.63 -31.07 -14.83
CA GLY A 69 -59.06 -31.68 -13.55
C GLY A 69 -58.61 -33.15 -13.63
N GLY A 70 -57.97 -33.74 -12.62
CA GLY A 70 -58.61 -34.64 -11.64
C GLY A 70 -58.36 -36.14 -11.94
N GLY A 71 -58.02 -36.95 -10.92
CA GLY A 71 -58.17 -38.43 -10.97
C GLY A 71 -57.10 -39.27 -10.26
N GLU A 72 -57.39 -39.70 -9.04
CA GLU A 72 -56.67 -40.73 -8.25
C GLU A 72 -57.02 -42.18 -8.66
N ARG A 73 -56.15 -43.16 -8.39
CA ARG A 73 -56.40 -44.38 -7.55
C ARG A 73 -55.32 -45.48 -7.64
N PHE A 74 -54.82 -45.87 -6.45
CA PHE A 74 -54.61 -47.22 -5.88
C PHE A 74 -54.41 -48.46 -6.79
N CYS A 75 -53.37 -49.27 -6.52
CA CYS A 75 -53.42 -50.48 -5.65
C CYS A 75 -52.10 -51.30 -5.67
N ALA A 76 -51.92 -52.07 -4.59
CA ALA A 76 -50.71 -52.79 -4.15
C ALA A 76 -50.56 -54.23 -4.68
N SER A 77 -49.36 -54.81 -4.58
CA SER A 77 -49.13 -56.20 -4.08
C SER A 77 -47.63 -56.56 -3.97
N SER A 78 -47.30 -57.32 -2.92
CA SER A 78 -45.97 -57.73 -2.40
C SER A 78 -45.48 -59.06 -3.04
N PRO A 79 -44.60 -59.88 -2.41
CA PRO A 79 -43.19 -59.72 -2.03
C PRO A 79 -42.29 -60.85 -2.62
N PHE A 80 -40.96 -60.72 -2.60
CA PHE A 80 -40.07 -61.90 -2.62
C PHE A 80 -38.80 -61.68 -1.78
N ARG A 81 -38.55 -62.62 -0.87
CA ARG A 81 -37.33 -62.75 -0.04
C ARG A 81 -36.26 -63.51 -0.82
N GLY A 82 -35.00 -63.12 -0.63
CA GLY A 82 -33.81 -63.92 -0.93
C GLY A 82 -32.57 -63.17 -0.49
N GLY A 83 -31.93 -63.61 0.60
CA GLY A 83 -30.74 -62.96 1.16
C GLY A 83 -29.43 -63.56 0.67
N SER A 84 -28.35 -62.78 0.77
CA SER A 84 -27.00 -63.23 1.14
C SER A 84 -26.07 -62.01 1.19
N GLY A 85 -25.20 -61.96 2.19
CA GLY A 85 -24.45 -60.78 2.59
C GLY A 85 -23.29 -60.36 1.69
N GLY A 86 -22.69 -59.23 2.06
CA GLY A 86 -21.42 -58.76 1.50
C GLY A 86 -21.23 -57.26 1.67
N GLY A 87 -20.37 -56.86 2.61
CA GLY A 87 -19.58 -55.63 2.55
C GLY A 87 -20.31 -54.29 2.57
N ARG A 88 -20.63 -53.76 3.76
CA ARG A 88 -20.74 -52.31 3.97
C ARG A 88 -19.33 -51.71 3.99
N THR A 89 -18.79 -51.34 2.85
CA THR A 89 -17.84 -50.22 2.80
C THR A 89 -18.66 -48.96 3.02
N ARG A 90 -18.71 -48.50 4.28
CA ARG A 90 -19.05 -47.11 4.57
C ARG A 90 -18.04 -46.26 3.82
N VAL A 91 -18.46 -45.69 2.69
CA VAL A 91 -17.91 -44.42 2.23
C VAL A 91 -18.31 -43.43 3.31
N ALA A 92 -17.49 -43.33 4.35
CA ALA A 92 -17.52 -42.20 5.25
C ALA A 92 -17.20 -41.00 4.36
N GLY A 93 -18.26 -40.29 3.97
CA GLY A 93 -18.11 -38.95 3.45
C GLY A 93 -17.24 -38.20 4.44
N ALA A 94 -16.04 -37.86 4.01
CA ALA A 94 -15.26 -36.83 4.64
C ALA A 94 -15.99 -35.51 4.36
N GLU A 95 -17.10 -35.28 5.06
CA GLU A 95 -17.38 -33.93 5.56
C GLU A 95 -16.21 -33.61 6.48
N ALA A 96 -15.13 -33.12 5.86
CA ALA A 96 -14.07 -32.48 6.58
C ALA A 96 -14.72 -31.26 7.24
N ALA A 97 -15.12 -31.45 8.50
CA ALA A 97 -15.28 -30.37 9.44
C ALA A 97 -13.98 -29.56 9.35
N MET A 98 -14.02 -28.47 8.60
CA MET A 98 -13.00 -27.44 8.61
C MET A 98 -13.14 -26.80 9.98
N GLU A 99 -12.61 -27.47 11.01
CA GLU A 99 -12.35 -26.86 12.30
C GLU A 99 -11.61 -25.56 11.97
N ARG A 100 -12.25 -24.43 12.28
CA ARG A 100 -11.68 -23.10 12.18
C ARG A 100 -10.44 -23.08 13.05
N ARG A 101 -9.30 -23.48 12.50
CA ARG A 101 -8.00 -23.26 13.10
C ARG A 101 -7.77 -21.76 13.01
N GLU A 102 -8.03 -21.06 14.11
CA GLU A 102 -7.57 -19.68 14.28
C GLU A 102 -6.08 -19.63 13.91
N GLN A 103 -5.71 -18.68 13.06
CA GLN A 103 -4.31 -18.46 12.71
C GLN A 103 -3.55 -18.10 13.99
N ALA A 104 -2.50 -18.86 14.31
CA ALA A 104 -1.64 -18.54 15.44
C ALA A 104 -1.04 -17.13 15.25
N VAL A 105 -1.31 -16.25 16.21
CA VAL A 105 -0.80 -14.87 16.22
C VAL A 105 0.58 -14.86 16.85
N VAL A 106 1.58 -14.39 16.10
CA VAL A 106 2.93 -14.19 16.61
C VAL A 106 3.08 -12.73 17.05
N PRO A 107 3.45 -12.46 18.31
CA PRO A 107 3.73 -11.09 18.72
C PRO A 107 4.96 -10.55 17.97
N VAL A 108 4.88 -9.31 17.51
CA VAL A 108 6.06 -8.59 17.01
C VAL A 108 6.99 -8.32 18.19
N GLU A 109 8.29 -8.51 17.98
CA GLU A 109 9.31 -8.25 19.00
C GLU A 109 9.28 -6.78 19.44
N VAL A 110 9.44 -6.55 20.74
CA VAL A 110 9.49 -5.22 21.34
C VAL A 110 10.85 -5.01 21.97
N LEU A 111 11.56 -3.96 21.55
CA LEU A 111 12.84 -3.56 22.09
C LEU A 111 12.74 -2.14 22.67
N ALA A 112 13.40 -1.87 23.79
CA ALA A 112 13.41 -0.56 24.44
C ALA A 112 14.82 0.05 24.38
N ALA A 113 14.90 1.37 24.24
CA ALA A 113 16.15 2.13 24.29
C ALA A 113 17.26 1.59 23.38
N VAL A 114 16.89 1.08 22.20
CA VAL A 114 17.85 0.62 21.18
C VAL A 114 18.67 1.82 20.71
N THR A 115 19.99 1.70 20.61
CA THR A 115 20.80 2.77 20.01
C THR A 115 20.82 2.69 18.48
N ARG A 116 21.25 3.76 17.81
CA ARG A 116 21.43 3.74 16.35
C ARG A 116 22.35 2.59 15.92
N GLU A 117 23.45 2.40 16.62
CA GLU A 117 24.46 1.37 16.32
C GLU A 117 23.88 -0.03 16.47
N GLN A 118 23.19 -0.30 17.58
CA GLN A 118 22.52 -1.58 17.83
C GLN A 118 21.43 -1.84 16.79
N PHE A 119 20.67 -0.82 16.42
CA PHE A 119 19.66 -0.98 15.37
C PHE A 119 20.32 -1.38 14.05
N LEU A 120 21.37 -0.66 13.62
CA LEU A 120 22.02 -0.92 12.34
C LEU A 120 22.77 -2.26 12.28
N GLN A 121 23.33 -2.72 13.39
CA GLN A 121 24.13 -3.96 13.46
C GLN A 121 23.28 -5.20 13.73
N ASP A 122 22.31 -5.12 14.64
CA ASP A 122 21.64 -6.31 15.18
C ASP A 122 20.16 -6.40 14.81
N VAL A 123 19.48 -5.28 14.57
CA VAL A 123 18.03 -5.26 14.31
C VAL A 123 17.74 -5.17 12.82
N TYR A 124 18.27 -4.15 12.16
CA TYR A 124 18.03 -3.83 10.76
C TYR A 124 18.43 -4.97 9.81
N PRO A 125 19.55 -5.70 10.00
CA PRO A 125 19.92 -6.79 9.11
C PRO A 125 19.05 -8.04 9.24
N ARG A 126 18.29 -8.20 10.34
CA ARG A 126 17.37 -9.34 10.53
C ARG A 126 16.17 -9.30 9.58
N ARG A 127 15.84 -8.12 9.05
CA ARG A 127 14.72 -7.91 8.11
C ARG A 127 13.36 -8.38 8.65
N MET A 128 13.17 -8.25 9.96
CA MET A 128 11.94 -8.56 10.68
C MET A 128 11.32 -7.28 11.26
N PRO A 129 9.99 -7.19 11.39
CA PRO A 129 9.34 -6.07 12.07
C PRO A 129 9.69 -6.07 13.54
N VAL A 130 9.87 -4.87 14.11
CA VAL A 130 10.20 -4.67 15.52
C VAL A 130 9.56 -3.38 16.01
N VAL A 131 8.96 -3.41 17.20
CA VAL A 131 8.51 -2.21 17.91
C VAL A 131 9.65 -1.67 18.77
N LEU A 132 10.00 -0.42 18.58
CA LEU A 132 11.02 0.31 19.32
C LEU A 132 10.32 1.26 20.31
N LYS A 133 10.63 1.11 21.59
CA LYS A 133 10.09 1.91 22.69
C LYS A 133 11.13 2.88 23.25
N GLY A 134 10.63 4.02 23.73
CA GLY A 134 11.46 5.02 24.43
C GLY A 134 12.41 5.79 23.51
N MET A 135 12.02 5.97 22.25
CA MET A 135 12.76 6.81 21.32
C MET A 135 12.49 8.30 21.61
N GLU A 136 13.51 9.14 21.46
CA GLU A 136 13.33 10.59 21.55
C GLU A 136 12.71 11.12 20.25
N LEU A 137 11.42 11.46 20.32
CA LEU A 137 10.61 11.90 19.17
C LEU A 137 10.30 13.40 19.20
N GLY A 138 10.84 14.13 20.18
CA GLY A 138 10.59 15.55 20.38
C GLY A 138 9.25 15.85 21.06
N THR A 139 8.88 17.12 21.06
CA THR A 139 7.70 17.62 21.80
C THR A 139 6.36 17.18 21.21
N CYS A 140 6.33 16.62 20.00
CA CYS A 140 5.12 16.14 19.33
C CYS A 140 4.26 15.19 20.19
N ILE A 141 4.91 14.31 20.97
CA ILE A 141 4.25 13.31 21.83
C ILE A 141 3.34 13.96 22.90
N THR A 142 3.66 15.18 23.31
CA THR A 142 2.88 15.91 24.33
C THR A 142 2.04 17.04 23.75
N LYS A 143 2.52 17.69 22.67
CA LYS A 143 1.88 18.87 22.08
C LYS A 143 0.74 18.53 21.13
N TRP A 144 0.78 17.42 20.41
CA TRP A 144 -0.17 17.14 19.31
C TRP A 144 -1.54 16.65 19.79
N THR A 145 -2.23 17.51 20.53
CA THR A 145 -3.65 17.42 20.85
C THR A 145 -4.48 17.86 19.64
N VAL A 146 -5.78 17.51 19.63
CA VAL A 146 -6.74 17.95 18.59
C VAL A 146 -6.74 19.48 18.46
N ASP A 147 -6.76 20.18 19.60
CA ASP A 147 -6.76 21.66 19.62
C ASP A 147 -5.46 22.25 19.08
N TYR A 148 -4.30 21.70 19.47
CA TYR A 148 -3.01 22.18 18.96
C TYR A 148 -2.89 21.97 17.46
N LEU A 149 -3.17 20.74 16.99
CA LEU A 149 -3.12 20.38 15.57
C LEU A 149 -4.04 21.28 14.74
N SER A 150 -5.25 21.54 15.24
CA SER A 150 -6.22 22.41 14.55
C SER A 150 -5.72 23.85 14.38
N ASN A 151 -4.78 24.31 15.20
CA ASN A 151 -4.23 25.65 15.12
C ASN A 151 -2.85 25.72 14.46
N ALA A 152 -2.12 24.60 14.40
CA ALA A 152 -0.72 24.56 13.99
C ALA A 152 -0.49 24.93 12.51
N GLU A 153 -1.41 24.57 11.60
CA GLU A 153 -1.23 24.70 10.15
C GLU A 153 -2.32 25.56 9.48
N GLY A 154 -3.13 26.23 10.29
CA GLY A 154 -4.24 27.08 9.86
C GLY A 154 -5.27 26.35 8.99
N SER A 155 -5.93 27.11 8.11
CA SER A 155 -7.01 26.62 7.22
C SER A 155 -6.49 26.00 5.92
N LYS A 156 -5.27 25.41 5.94
CA LYS A 156 -4.70 24.76 4.76
C LYS A 156 -5.59 23.61 4.29
N GLU A 157 -5.93 23.61 3.00
CA GLU A 157 -6.70 22.53 2.39
C GLU A 157 -5.90 21.21 2.33
N VAL A 158 -6.51 20.13 2.80
CA VAL A 158 -5.95 18.77 2.75
C VAL A 158 -6.90 17.81 2.03
N LYS A 159 -6.32 16.91 1.23
CA LYS A 159 -7.08 15.84 0.56
C LYS A 159 -7.21 14.67 1.51
N ILE A 160 -8.45 14.25 1.73
CA ILE A 160 -8.81 13.21 2.69
C ILE A 160 -9.67 12.14 2.03
N HIS A 161 -9.64 10.95 2.64
CA HIS A 161 -10.55 9.86 2.37
C HIS A 161 -11.70 9.94 3.37
N VAL A 162 -12.92 9.77 2.88
CA VAL A 162 -14.13 9.72 3.69
C VAL A 162 -14.85 8.41 3.40
N SER A 163 -15.16 7.65 4.45
CA SER A 163 -15.81 6.34 4.34
C SER A 163 -17.03 6.28 5.26
N ALA A 164 -18.17 5.82 4.75
CA ALA A 164 -19.36 5.60 5.59
C ALA A 164 -19.21 4.36 6.50
N VAL A 165 -18.23 3.49 6.22
CA VAL A 165 -17.97 2.27 6.98
C VAL A 165 -16.53 2.24 7.51
N PRO A 166 -16.25 1.56 8.65
CA PRO A 166 -14.91 1.52 9.22
C PRO A 166 -13.89 0.79 8.33
N GLN A 167 -14.30 -0.29 7.67
CA GLN A 167 -13.44 -1.11 6.81
C GLN A 167 -13.40 -0.53 5.39
N MET A 168 -12.28 0.13 5.06
CA MET A 168 -12.07 0.67 3.71
C MET A 168 -11.67 -0.44 2.73
N ASP A 169 -12.28 -0.44 1.57
CA ASP A 169 -12.02 -1.37 0.48
C ASP A 169 -11.53 -0.61 -0.76
N PHE A 170 -10.34 -0.94 -1.24
CA PHE A 170 -9.79 -0.36 -2.46
C PHE A 170 -10.26 -1.02 -3.75
N LEU A 171 -10.78 -2.26 -3.68
CA LEU A 171 -11.27 -3.00 -4.83
C LEU A 171 -12.61 -2.42 -5.26
N SER A 172 -13.59 -2.41 -4.35
CA SER A 172 -14.89 -1.76 -4.60
C SER A 172 -14.83 -0.23 -4.52
N LYS A 173 -13.79 0.33 -3.90
CA LYS A 173 -13.63 1.77 -3.64
C LYS A 173 -14.83 2.34 -2.88
N ASN A 174 -15.14 1.73 -1.73
CA ASN A 174 -16.27 2.12 -0.87
C ASN A 174 -16.05 3.44 -0.08
N PHE A 175 -15.11 4.28 -0.51
CA PHE A 175 -14.76 5.55 0.09
C PHE A 175 -14.62 6.63 -0.99
N VAL A 176 -14.77 7.89 -0.60
CA VAL A 176 -14.65 9.04 -1.50
C VAL A 176 -13.49 9.94 -1.11
N TYR A 177 -12.91 10.62 -2.10
CA TYR A 177 -11.95 11.69 -1.85
C TYR A 177 -12.69 13.01 -1.64
N ARG A 178 -12.32 13.74 -0.59
CA ARG A 178 -12.78 15.10 -0.31
C ARG A 178 -11.61 16.00 0.04
N THR A 179 -11.89 17.29 0.10
CA THR A 179 -10.94 18.29 0.59
C THR A 179 -11.61 19.03 1.73
N LEU A 180 -10.86 19.27 2.81
CA LEU A 180 -11.29 20.10 3.93
C LEU A 180 -10.11 21.00 4.36
N PRO A 181 -10.40 22.15 4.96
CA PRO A 181 -9.43 22.84 5.81
C PRO A 181 -8.89 21.89 6.89
N PHE A 182 -7.59 21.92 7.12
CA PHE A 182 -6.89 20.99 8.01
C PHE A 182 -7.47 20.99 9.42
N ASP A 183 -7.80 22.16 9.95
CA ASP A 183 -8.40 22.32 11.28
C ASP A 183 -9.78 21.68 11.38
N VAL A 184 -10.64 21.86 10.37
CA VAL A 184 -11.96 21.24 10.30
C VAL A 184 -11.81 19.72 10.21
N PHE A 185 -10.91 19.24 9.36
CA PHE A 185 -10.61 17.82 9.23
C PHE A 185 -10.15 17.20 10.55
N VAL A 186 -9.20 17.82 11.26
CA VAL A 186 -8.67 17.28 12.53
C VAL A 186 -9.77 17.14 13.58
N ARG A 187 -10.61 18.17 13.74
CA ARG A 187 -11.75 18.12 14.68
C ARG A 187 -12.72 16.99 14.32
N ARG A 188 -13.15 16.92 13.06
CA ARG A 188 -14.07 15.87 12.60
C ARG A 188 -13.44 14.48 12.70
N ALA A 189 -12.15 14.33 12.41
CA ALA A 189 -11.49 13.04 12.53
C ALA A 189 -11.48 12.52 13.98
N ALA A 190 -11.44 13.41 14.97
CA ALA A 190 -11.48 13.08 16.40
C ALA A 190 -12.90 12.81 16.93
N GLU A 191 -13.94 13.21 16.22
CA GLU A 191 -15.34 12.96 16.57
C GLU A 191 -15.79 11.53 16.20
N PHE A 192 -16.72 10.97 16.98
CA PHE A 192 -17.37 9.69 16.64
C PHE A 192 -18.62 9.89 15.77
N LYS A 193 -19.36 10.97 16.03
CA LYS A 193 -20.53 11.42 15.28
C LYS A 193 -20.35 12.87 14.87
N HIS A 194 -20.62 13.17 13.61
CA HIS A 194 -20.38 14.48 13.01
C HIS A 194 -21.70 15.22 12.79
N LYS A 195 -21.76 16.49 13.18
CA LYS A 195 -22.89 17.36 12.85
C LYS A 195 -22.93 17.72 11.37
N GLU A 196 -21.75 17.94 10.79
CA GLU A 196 -21.56 18.21 9.37
C GLU A 196 -20.74 17.08 8.77
N TYR A 197 -21.27 16.43 7.73
CA TYR A 197 -20.69 15.24 7.11
C TYR A 197 -20.91 15.24 5.59
N PHE A 198 -20.23 14.34 4.88
CA PHE A 198 -20.36 14.18 3.43
C PHE A 198 -21.26 13.01 3.03
N LEU A 199 -21.20 11.90 3.74
CA LEU A 199 -21.86 10.62 3.45
C LEU A 199 -22.85 10.25 4.57
N SER A 200 -22.40 10.28 5.83
CA SER A 200 -23.20 9.87 6.99
C SER A 200 -22.68 10.49 8.28
N GLU A 201 -23.54 10.61 9.30
CA GLU A 201 -23.17 11.14 10.62
C GLU A 201 -22.05 10.35 11.32
N ASP A 202 -21.91 9.05 11.02
CA ASP A 202 -20.88 8.17 11.61
C ASP A 202 -19.68 7.94 10.66
N GLU A 203 -19.53 8.77 9.62
CA GLU A 203 -18.45 8.60 8.63
C GLU A 203 -17.06 8.68 9.26
N LYS A 204 -16.09 8.06 8.62
CA LYS A 204 -14.70 7.99 9.08
C LYS A 204 -13.82 8.77 8.14
N TYR A 205 -12.89 9.50 8.73
CA TYR A 205 -11.95 10.34 8.01
C TYR A 205 -10.54 9.76 8.08
N TYR A 206 -9.83 9.84 6.96
CA TYR A 206 -8.43 9.45 6.87
C TYR A 206 -7.64 10.42 6.01
N LEU A 207 -6.50 10.87 6.52
CA LEU A 207 -5.52 11.67 5.81
C LEU A 207 -4.26 10.83 5.60
N ARG A 208 -3.79 10.81 4.35
CA ARG A 208 -2.43 10.41 3.97
C ARG A 208 -1.83 11.60 3.23
N SER A 209 -0.86 12.28 3.82
CA SER A 209 -0.27 13.45 3.16
C SER A 209 0.39 13.10 1.83
N VAL A 210 0.36 14.05 0.89
CA VAL A 210 0.95 13.93 -0.44
C VAL A 210 1.85 15.13 -0.70
N GLY A 211 2.78 15.00 -1.64
CA GLY A 211 3.53 16.14 -2.15
C GLY A 211 2.63 17.20 -2.80
N ALA A 212 3.17 18.39 -3.04
CA ALA A 212 2.42 19.51 -3.62
C ALA A 212 1.82 19.13 -4.98
N ASP A 213 2.62 18.55 -5.88
CA ASP A 213 2.14 17.80 -7.04
C ASP A 213 2.31 16.30 -6.77
N ALA A 214 1.21 15.60 -6.49
CA ALA A 214 1.23 14.17 -6.18
C ALA A 214 1.88 13.28 -7.27
N ARG A 215 2.02 13.77 -8.51
CA ARG A 215 2.68 13.04 -9.61
C ARG A 215 4.19 13.25 -9.68
N LYS A 216 4.71 14.30 -9.03
CA LYS A 216 6.13 14.68 -9.11
C LYS A 216 6.82 14.72 -7.75
N ASP A 217 6.08 15.07 -6.71
CA ASP A 217 6.59 15.36 -5.40
C ASP A 217 6.20 14.25 -4.41
N ILE A 218 7.21 13.75 -3.70
CA ILE A 218 7.04 12.94 -2.49
C ILE A 218 6.36 13.76 -1.38
N ALA A 219 5.70 13.08 -0.45
CA ALA A 219 5.33 13.70 0.81
C ALA A 219 6.59 13.92 1.67
N ASP A 220 6.66 15.07 2.30
CA ASP A 220 7.71 15.46 3.23
C ASP A 220 7.10 16.43 4.26
N ILE A 221 6.94 15.96 5.50
CA ILE A 221 6.37 16.76 6.60
C ILE A 221 7.04 18.13 6.73
N ARG A 222 8.36 18.22 6.49
CA ARG A 222 9.12 19.48 6.55
C ARG A 222 8.68 20.50 5.49
N LYS A 223 8.08 20.04 4.40
CA LYS A 223 7.59 20.89 3.31
C LYS A 223 6.10 21.19 3.43
N GLN A 224 5.29 20.17 3.74
CA GLN A 224 3.84 20.35 3.76
C GLN A 224 3.30 20.77 5.12
N PHE A 225 4.00 20.50 6.22
CA PHE A 225 3.56 20.85 7.57
C PHE A 225 4.76 21.35 8.38
N PRO A 226 5.36 22.49 7.98
CA PRO A 226 6.60 22.97 8.54
C PRO A 226 6.49 23.29 10.04
N ASN A 227 5.36 23.80 10.51
CA ASN A 227 5.17 24.13 11.92
C ASN A 227 5.11 22.86 12.77
N LEU A 228 4.41 21.82 12.27
CA LEU A 228 4.40 20.52 12.93
C LEU A 228 5.76 19.81 12.84
N ALA A 229 6.51 19.99 11.75
CA ALA A 229 7.83 19.39 11.59
C ALA A 229 8.84 19.87 12.64
N GLU A 230 8.66 21.05 13.23
CA GLU A 230 9.49 21.56 14.33
C GLU A 230 9.30 20.79 15.64
N ASP A 231 8.14 20.16 15.84
CA ASP A 231 7.83 19.43 17.07
C ASP A 231 8.35 17.98 17.07
N ILE A 232 8.64 17.42 15.89
CA ILE A 232 8.97 16.00 15.73
C ILE A 232 10.43 15.77 15.34
N GLN A 233 11.11 14.94 16.12
CA GLN A 233 12.44 14.44 15.81
C GLN A 233 12.35 13.07 15.15
N ILE A 234 12.67 12.99 13.86
CA ILE A 234 12.72 11.72 13.13
C ILE A 234 13.98 10.95 13.57
N PRO A 235 13.87 9.67 14.00
CA PRO A 235 15.03 8.87 14.37
C PRO A 235 16.04 8.73 13.24
N GLU A 236 17.30 9.09 13.48
CA GLU A 236 18.39 9.04 12.50
C GLU A 236 18.98 7.63 12.34
N TYR A 237 18.15 6.61 12.10
CA TYR A 237 18.58 5.19 11.98
C TYR A 237 18.84 4.74 10.54
N PHE A 238 18.91 5.69 9.62
CA PHE A 238 19.27 5.51 8.21
C PHE A 238 20.08 6.72 7.76
N GLU A 239 20.85 6.58 6.68
CA GLU A 239 21.64 7.69 6.14
C GLU A 239 20.74 8.73 5.46
N LYS A 240 21.10 10.01 5.55
CA LYS A 240 20.25 11.12 5.07
C LYS A 240 19.95 11.01 3.57
N GLU A 241 20.88 10.45 2.81
CA GLU A 241 20.78 10.20 1.36
C GLU A 241 19.80 9.09 1.01
N GLN A 242 19.49 8.20 1.97
CA GLN A 242 18.51 7.13 1.80
C GLN A 242 17.07 7.63 1.99
N PHE A 243 16.87 8.78 2.62
CA PHE A 243 15.54 9.35 2.85
C PHE A 243 14.72 9.38 1.55
N PHE A 244 13.50 8.84 1.61
CA PHE A 244 12.57 8.84 0.48
C PHE A 244 11.36 9.73 0.73
N SER A 245 10.65 9.59 1.85
CA SER A 245 9.43 10.36 2.10
C SER A 245 9.06 10.36 3.59
N SER A 246 8.43 11.42 4.07
CA SER A 246 7.76 11.44 5.38
C SER A 246 6.26 11.76 5.19
N VAL A 247 5.42 10.79 5.52
CA VAL A 247 3.98 10.78 5.25
C VAL A 247 3.23 10.96 6.55
N PHE A 248 2.56 12.10 6.67
CA PHE A 248 1.72 12.43 7.82
C PHE A 248 0.38 11.72 7.69
N ARG A 249 -0.04 11.03 8.76
CA ARG A 249 -1.27 10.23 8.79
C ARG A 249 -2.13 10.59 9.98
N ILE A 250 -3.39 10.88 9.71
CA ILE A 250 -4.43 11.12 10.73
C ILE A 250 -5.63 10.28 10.37
N SER A 251 -6.23 9.61 11.34
CA SER A 251 -7.35 8.70 11.13
C SER A 251 -8.35 8.77 12.27
N SER A 252 -9.64 8.69 11.94
CA SER A 252 -10.71 8.44 12.91
C SER A 252 -10.56 7.09 13.61
N ALA A 253 -11.08 7.02 14.84
CA ALA A 253 -11.19 5.78 15.60
C ALA A 253 -12.06 4.73 14.86
N GLY A 254 -11.59 3.49 14.88
CA GLY A 254 -12.18 2.32 14.22
C GLY A 254 -11.84 2.16 12.74
N LEU A 255 -11.20 3.14 12.09
CA LEU A 255 -10.89 3.05 10.66
C LEU A 255 -9.82 1.98 10.40
N GLN A 256 -10.15 1.06 9.49
CA GLN A 256 -9.27 0.00 9.03
C GLN A 256 -8.84 0.26 7.57
N LEU A 257 -7.53 0.27 7.36
CA LEU A 257 -6.94 0.26 6.02
C LEU A 257 -6.73 -1.17 5.53
N TRP A 258 -6.87 -1.37 4.22
CA TRP A 258 -6.58 -2.66 3.59
C TRP A 258 -5.10 -3.06 3.75
N THR A 259 -4.85 -4.37 3.72
CA THR A 259 -3.51 -4.93 3.77
C THR A 259 -2.74 -4.60 2.49
N HIS A 260 -1.54 -4.04 2.62
CA HIS A 260 -0.66 -3.72 1.50
C HIS A 260 0.82 -3.83 1.92
N TYR A 261 1.73 -3.76 0.95
CA TYR A 261 3.16 -3.59 1.20
C TYR A 261 3.70 -2.35 0.48
N ASP A 262 4.85 -1.87 0.96
CA ASP A 262 5.64 -0.81 0.35
C ASP A 262 7.02 -1.36 -0.05
N VAL A 263 7.67 -0.71 -1.01
CA VAL A 263 8.99 -1.12 -1.57
C VAL A 263 10.15 -0.49 -0.78
N MET A 264 9.86 0.51 0.05
CA MET A 264 10.80 1.18 0.93
C MET A 264 10.75 0.59 2.33
N ASP A 265 11.85 0.71 3.07
CA ASP A 265 11.82 0.50 4.52
C ASP A 265 11.05 1.63 5.19
N ASN A 266 10.39 1.35 6.31
CA ASN A 266 9.44 2.26 6.91
C ASN A 266 9.54 2.26 8.44
N PHE A 267 9.52 3.46 9.03
CA PHE A 267 9.16 3.64 10.43
C PHE A 267 7.76 4.19 10.51
N LEU A 268 6.86 3.45 11.15
CA LEU A 268 5.56 3.96 11.58
C LEU A 268 5.70 4.47 13.01
N ILE A 269 5.80 5.80 13.15
CA ILE A 269 5.89 6.51 14.42
C ILE A 269 4.46 6.85 14.87
N GLN A 270 4.00 6.25 15.96
CA GLN A 270 2.70 6.56 16.54
C GLN A 270 2.85 7.71 17.53
N VAL A 271 2.28 8.88 17.22
CA VAL A 271 2.46 10.10 18.03
C VAL A 271 1.31 10.27 19.02
N THR A 272 0.07 10.11 18.56
CA THR A 272 -1.14 10.26 19.37
C THR A 272 -2.07 9.07 19.14
N GLY A 273 -2.69 8.56 20.21
CA GLY A 273 -3.68 7.47 20.16
C GLY A 273 -3.10 6.08 19.93
N LYS A 274 -3.95 5.06 20.01
CA LYS A 274 -3.60 3.65 19.82
C LYS A 274 -3.84 3.12 18.41
N LYS A 275 -2.97 2.23 17.97
CA LYS A 275 -3.06 1.58 16.66
C LYS A 275 -2.70 0.10 16.72
N ARG A 276 -3.58 -0.75 16.22
CA ARG A 276 -3.30 -2.16 16.00
C ARG A 276 -2.70 -2.35 14.61
N VAL A 277 -1.59 -3.08 14.53
CA VAL A 277 -0.93 -3.42 13.27
C VAL A 277 -0.79 -4.93 13.18
N VAL A 278 -1.28 -5.50 12.08
CA VAL A 278 -1.09 -6.90 11.71
C VAL A 278 -0.15 -6.96 10.53
N LEU A 279 0.87 -7.83 10.57
CA LEU A 279 1.85 -7.98 9.50
C LEU A 279 1.94 -9.41 9.00
N TYR A 280 2.32 -9.55 7.74
CA TYR A 280 2.61 -10.84 7.11
C TYR A 280 3.96 -10.79 6.41
N SER A 281 4.64 -11.94 6.41
CA SER A 281 5.95 -12.04 5.76
C SER A 281 5.83 -11.75 4.25
N PRO A 282 6.84 -11.17 3.60
CA PRO A 282 6.90 -11.10 2.14
C PRO A 282 6.71 -12.47 1.48
N ARG A 283 7.12 -13.56 2.17
CA ARG A 283 6.96 -14.95 1.69
C ARG A 283 5.52 -15.46 1.73
N ASP A 284 4.63 -14.79 2.46
CA ASP A 284 3.20 -15.14 2.51
C ASP A 284 2.42 -14.55 1.33
N ALA A 285 3.06 -13.85 0.39
CA ALA A 285 2.43 -13.32 -0.82
C ALA A 285 1.49 -14.31 -1.55
N PRO A 286 1.82 -15.62 -1.72
CA PRO A 286 0.91 -16.58 -2.34
C PRO A 286 -0.40 -16.84 -1.58
N TYR A 287 -0.47 -16.48 -0.30
CA TYR A 287 -1.62 -16.71 0.58
C TYR A 287 -2.49 -15.47 0.75
N LEU A 288 -2.01 -14.30 0.32
CA LEU A 288 -2.64 -13.01 0.55
C LEU A 288 -3.52 -12.53 -0.60
N TYR A 289 -3.65 -13.28 -1.70
CA TYR A 289 -4.51 -12.91 -2.84
C TYR A 289 -4.26 -11.47 -3.31
N LEU A 290 -3.10 -11.24 -3.91
CA LEU A 290 -2.64 -9.88 -4.22
C LEU A 290 -3.19 -9.36 -5.55
N SER A 291 -3.74 -8.15 -5.52
CA SER A 291 -4.04 -7.32 -6.69
C SER A 291 -3.10 -6.12 -6.69
N GLY A 292 -1.96 -6.24 -7.38
CA GLY A 292 -0.86 -5.28 -7.28
C GLY A 292 -0.21 -5.36 -5.90
N THR A 293 -0.08 -4.22 -5.20
CA THR A 293 0.56 -4.17 -3.88
C THR A 293 -0.38 -4.48 -2.71
N LYS A 294 -1.63 -4.86 -2.98
CA LYS A 294 -2.71 -4.91 -2.00
C LYS A 294 -3.34 -6.29 -1.96
N SER A 295 -3.73 -6.74 -0.77
CA SER A 295 -4.45 -8.00 -0.58
C SER A 295 -5.95 -7.81 -0.78
N GLU A 296 -6.61 -8.78 -1.41
CA GLU A 296 -8.06 -8.80 -1.52
C GLU A 296 -8.78 -9.19 -0.22
N VAL A 297 -8.05 -9.71 0.77
CA VAL A 297 -8.61 -10.09 2.08
C VAL A 297 -8.73 -8.84 2.97
N LEU A 298 -9.94 -8.30 3.06
CA LEU A 298 -10.23 -7.08 3.82
C LEU A 298 -10.31 -7.35 5.33
N ASP A 299 -11.13 -8.32 5.73
CA ASP A 299 -11.26 -8.73 7.12
C ASP A 299 -10.21 -9.81 7.44
N VAL A 300 -9.12 -9.37 8.07
CA VAL A 300 -8.02 -10.25 8.48
C VAL A 300 -8.30 -10.98 9.80
N ASP A 301 -9.34 -10.58 10.53
CA ASP A 301 -9.74 -11.20 11.80
C ASP A 301 -10.78 -12.30 11.58
N ASN A 302 -11.67 -12.10 10.61
CA ASN A 302 -12.66 -13.08 10.17
C ASN A 302 -12.68 -13.19 8.62
N PRO A 303 -11.64 -13.79 8.02
CA PRO A 303 -11.53 -13.90 6.57
C PRO A 303 -12.61 -14.83 5.99
N ASP A 304 -13.15 -14.46 4.82
CA ASP A 304 -14.00 -15.35 4.02
C ASP A 304 -13.14 -16.48 3.43
N LEU A 305 -13.13 -17.63 4.09
CA LEU A 305 -12.33 -18.79 3.70
C LEU A 305 -12.93 -19.60 2.55
N GLU A 306 -14.20 -19.36 2.19
CA GLU A 306 -14.77 -19.92 0.97
C GLU A 306 -14.16 -19.24 -0.25
N LYS A 307 -14.01 -17.91 -0.17
CA LYS A 307 -13.38 -17.10 -1.22
C LYS A 307 -11.85 -17.13 -1.18
N TYR A 308 -11.26 -17.14 0.02
CA TYR A 308 -9.82 -17.02 0.24
C TYR A 308 -9.23 -18.20 1.04
N PRO A 309 -9.41 -19.46 0.60
CA PRO A 309 -9.04 -20.65 1.36
C PRO A 309 -7.54 -20.76 1.70
N LEU A 310 -6.65 -20.15 0.92
CA LEU A 310 -5.21 -20.17 1.19
C LEU A 310 -4.80 -19.21 2.30
N PHE A 311 -5.65 -18.24 2.66
CA PHE A 311 -5.30 -17.21 3.64
C PHE A 311 -4.94 -17.81 4.99
N VAL A 312 -5.59 -18.89 5.41
CA VAL A 312 -5.26 -19.63 6.66
C VAL A 312 -3.79 -20.05 6.78
N LYS A 313 -3.05 -20.14 5.67
CA LYS A 313 -1.63 -20.48 5.64
C LYS A 313 -0.72 -19.28 5.91
N ALA A 314 -1.21 -18.05 5.78
CA ALA A 314 -0.45 -16.84 6.05
C ALA A 314 -0.14 -16.74 7.55
N LYS A 315 1.12 -16.46 7.89
CA LYS A 315 1.55 -16.35 9.29
C LYS A 315 1.35 -14.93 9.77
N ARG A 316 0.42 -14.77 10.70
CA ARG A 316 0.03 -13.48 11.26
C ARG A 316 1.00 -13.01 12.35
N TYR A 317 1.62 -11.85 12.16
CA TYR A 317 2.33 -11.11 13.20
C TYR A 317 1.48 -9.95 13.70
N GLN A 318 1.55 -9.59 14.97
CA GLN A 318 0.74 -8.49 15.52
C GLN A 318 1.44 -7.67 16.59
N CYS A 319 1.18 -6.37 16.59
CA CYS A 319 1.48 -5.46 17.68
C CYS A 319 0.37 -4.42 17.88
N PHE A 320 0.40 -3.79 19.05
CA PHE A 320 -0.36 -2.60 19.38
C PHE A 320 0.65 -1.48 19.65
N LEU A 321 0.49 -0.36 18.95
CA LEU A 321 1.32 0.82 19.09
C LEU A 321 0.61 1.81 19.98
N GLU A 322 1.29 2.21 21.06
CA GLU A 322 0.90 3.30 21.93
C GLU A 322 1.54 4.61 21.46
N ALA A 323 1.11 5.74 22.02
CA ALA A 323 1.77 7.03 21.78
C ALA A 323 3.26 6.95 22.20
N GLY A 324 4.16 7.30 21.29
CA GLY A 324 5.61 7.22 21.45
C GLY A 324 6.26 5.94 20.91
N ASP A 325 5.47 4.92 20.52
CA ASP A 325 6.01 3.70 19.94
C ASP A 325 6.39 3.92 18.45
N VAL A 326 7.49 3.28 18.02
CA VAL A 326 7.93 3.27 16.62
C VAL A 326 7.98 1.85 16.11
N LEU A 327 7.20 1.53 15.08
CA LEU A 327 7.28 0.22 14.41
C LEU A 327 8.21 0.31 13.20
N PHE A 328 9.27 -0.48 13.22
CA PHE A 328 10.05 -0.79 12.02
C PHE A 328 9.31 -1.80 11.16
N ILE A 329 9.07 -1.44 9.90
CA ILE A 329 8.49 -2.30 8.87
C ILE A 329 9.52 -2.41 7.75
N PRO A 330 10.25 -3.54 7.65
CA PRO A 330 11.14 -3.77 6.53
C PRO A 330 10.34 -3.78 5.21
N ALA A 331 10.96 -3.33 4.12
CA ALA A 331 10.38 -3.34 2.79
C ALA A 331 9.76 -4.69 2.46
N LEU A 332 8.65 -4.66 1.71
CA LEU A 332 7.87 -5.82 1.27
C LEU A 332 7.03 -6.50 2.36
N TRP A 333 7.16 -6.12 3.64
CA TRP A 333 6.27 -6.64 4.67
C TRP A 333 4.85 -6.10 4.47
N PHE A 334 3.91 -7.03 4.35
CA PHE A 334 2.50 -6.69 4.28
C PHE A 334 2.04 -6.22 5.64
N HIS A 335 1.23 -5.17 5.69
CA HIS A 335 0.68 -4.65 6.92
C HIS A 335 -0.76 -4.17 6.76
N ASN A 336 -1.58 -4.48 7.75
CA ASN A 336 -2.95 -4.02 7.95
C ASN A 336 -2.98 -3.16 9.21
N VAL A 337 -3.67 -2.03 9.15
CA VAL A 337 -3.65 -1.04 10.23
C VAL A 337 -5.08 -0.69 10.62
N ILE A 338 -5.37 -0.79 11.91
CA ILE A 338 -6.59 -0.28 12.53
C ILE A 338 -6.22 0.77 13.56
N SER A 339 -6.80 1.96 13.43
CA SER A 339 -6.70 2.97 14.48
C SER A 339 -7.79 2.70 15.52
N GLU A 340 -7.40 2.24 16.70
CA GLU A 340 -8.34 1.89 17.78
C GLU A 340 -8.93 3.15 18.40
N GLU A 341 -8.15 4.23 18.40
CA GLU A 341 -8.53 5.57 18.83
C GLU A 341 -8.33 6.56 17.68
N PHE A 342 -8.77 7.81 17.88
CA PHE A 342 -8.30 8.90 17.04
C PHE A 342 -6.77 8.95 17.15
N GLY A 343 -6.09 8.96 16.01
CA GLY A 343 -4.64 8.80 16.02
C GLY A 343 -3.92 9.62 14.98
N VAL A 344 -2.73 10.08 15.38
CA VAL A 344 -1.78 10.80 14.54
C VAL A 344 -0.49 10.01 14.49
N ALA A 345 0.02 9.80 13.27
CA ALA A 345 1.24 9.06 13.03
C ALA A 345 2.07 9.69 11.91
N LEU A 346 3.37 9.42 11.94
CA LEU A 346 4.29 9.75 10.86
C LEU A 346 4.91 8.46 10.32
N ASN A 347 4.78 8.24 9.02
CA ASN A 347 5.55 7.21 8.34
C ASN A 347 6.79 7.83 7.72
N VAL A 348 7.95 7.24 7.97
CA VAL A 348 9.22 7.67 7.38
C VAL A 348 9.76 6.55 6.52
N PHE A 349 9.77 6.78 5.21
CA PHE A 349 10.22 5.83 4.22
C PHE A 349 11.66 6.15 3.80
N TRP A 350 12.49 5.11 3.67
CA TRP A 350 13.85 5.23 3.14
C TRP A 350 14.23 4.05 2.25
N LYS A 351 15.24 4.28 1.42
CA LYS A 351 15.78 3.34 0.45
C LYS A 351 16.72 2.36 1.14
N HIS A 352 16.33 1.08 1.15
CA HIS A 352 17.21 -0.02 1.54
C HIS A 352 18.28 -0.31 0.47
N LEU A 353 17.90 -0.23 -0.80
CA LEU A 353 18.76 -0.51 -1.96
C LEU A 353 19.45 0.77 -2.46
N PRO A 354 20.47 0.66 -3.34
CA PRO A 354 20.99 1.80 -4.08
C PRO A 354 19.89 2.55 -4.85
N ALA A 355 19.96 3.88 -4.88
CA ALA A 355 18.88 4.74 -5.36
C ALA A 355 18.48 4.48 -6.83
N GLU A 356 19.40 4.02 -7.66
CA GLU A 356 19.18 3.65 -9.06
C GLU A 356 18.31 2.40 -9.25
N SER A 357 18.12 1.61 -8.20
CA SER A 357 17.27 0.42 -8.22
C SER A 357 15.78 0.78 -8.30
N TYR A 358 15.40 1.98 -7.84
CA TYR A 358 14.01 2.43 -7.72
C TYR A 358 13.51 3.19 -8.95
N ASP A 359 12.21 3.13 -9.20
CA ASP A 359 11.57 3.94 -10.24
C ASP A 359 11.57 5.42 -9.84
N LYS A 360 12.18 6.27 -10.67
CA LYS A 360 12.28 7.73 -10.43
C LYS A 360 10.94 8.46 -10.49
N THR A 361 9.93 7.83 -11.07
CA THR A 361 8.56 8.36 -11.16
C THR A 361 7.68 7.90 -9.99
N ASP A 362 8.22 7.12 -9.07
CA ASP A 362 7.51 6.72 -7.86
C ASP A 362 7.59 7.81 -6.79
N THR A 363 6.46 8.44 -6.52
CA THR A 363 6.29 9.42 -5.44
C THR A 363 5.63 8.82 -4.20
N TYR A 364 5.18 7.56 -4.27
CA TYR A 364 4.45 6.88 -3.21
C TYR A 364 5.31 5.87 -2.45
N GLY A 365 6.26 5.22 -3.12
CA GLY A 365 7.10 4.15 -2.56
C GLY A 365 6.52 2.75 -2.79
N ASN A 366 5.65 2.60 -3.79
CA ASN A 366 4.92 1.36 -4.07
C ASN A 366 5.20 0.78 -5.46
N LYS A 367 5.99 1.44 -6.30
CA LYS A 367 6.37 0.88 -7.60
C LYS A 367 7.52 -0.09 -7.41
N ASP A 368 7.42 -1.21 -8.11
CA ASP A 368 8.47 -2.22 -8.08
C ASP A 368 9.84 -1.64 -8.47
N PRO A 369 10.93 -2.14 -7.88
CA PRO A 369 12.27 -1.82 -8.35
C PRO A 369 12.39 -2.07 -9.86
N THR A 370 13.17 -1.24 -10.56
CA THR A 370 13.25 -1.26 -12.04
C THR A 370 13.69 -2.61 -12.59
N ALA A 371 14.47 -3.39 -11.84
CA ALA A 371 14.84 -4.76 -12.19
C ALA A 371 13.63 -5.72 -12.14
N ALA A 372 12.81 -5.65 -11.08
CA ALA A 372 11.61 -6.47 -10.93
C ALA A 372 10.57 -6.13 -12.00
N SER A 373 10.30 -4.83 -12.22
CA SER A 373 9.37 -4.40 -13.27
C SER A 373 9.78 -4.91 -14.67
N ARG A 374 11.07 -4.81 -15.01
CA ARG A 374 11.60 -5.36 -16.28
C ARG A 374 11.50 -6.88 -16.35
N ALA A 375 11.76 -7.59 -15.25
CA ALA A 375 11.66 -9.05 -15.21
C ALA A 375 10.22 -9.52 -15.42
N ILE A 376 9.24 -8.84 -14.81
CA ILE A 376 7.81 -9.11 -15.02
C ILE A 376 7.43 -8.88 -16.48
N GLN A 377 7.86 -7.79 -17.11
CA GLN A 377 7.60 -7.54 -18.53
C GLN A 377 8.19 -8.61 -19.46
N ILE A 378 9.36 -9.17 -19.11
CA ILE A 378 9.97 -10.28 -19.86
C ILE A 378 9.18 -11.57 -19.65
N LEU A 379 8.72 -11.83 -18.42
CA LEU A 379 7.86 -12.97 -18.10
C LEU A 379 6.56 -12.92 -18.91
N ASP A 380 5.90 -11.77 -18.98
CA ASP A 380 4.67 -11.60 -19.75
C ASP A 380 4.86 -11.93 -21.24
N ARG A 381 6.01 -11.54 -21.81
CA ARG A 381 6.36 -11.90 -23.20
C ARG A 381 6.58 -13.40 -23.36
N ALA A 382 7.23 -14.05 -22.39
CA ALA A 382 7.43 -15.49 -22.42
C ALA A 382 6.09 -16.25 -22.31
N LEU A 383 5.17 -15.78 -21.44
CA LEU A 383 3.82 -16.33 -21.32
C LEU A 383 3.04 -16.17 -22.62
N LYS A 384 3.14 -15.01 -23.28
CA LYS A 384 2.53 -14.77 -24.59
C LYS A 384 3.02 -15.74 -25.67
N THR A 385 4.31 -16.10 -25.66
CA THR A 385 4.82 -17.13 -26.58
C THR A 385 4.24 -18.52 -26.28
N LEU A 386 3.98 -18.85 -25.01
CA LEU A 386 3.33 -20.13 -24.67
C LEU A 386 1.86 -20.20 -25.08
N GLU A 387 1.19 -19.07 -25.33
CA GLU A 387 -0.19 -19.03 -25.83
C GLU A 387 -0.33 -19.58 -27.26
N GLU A 388 0.77 -19.70 -28.01
CA GLU A 388 0.79 -20.32 -29.34
C GLU A 388 0.61 -21.85 -29.29
N LEU A 389 0.78 -22.46 -28.11
CA LEU A 389 0.61 -23.89 -27.89
C LEU A 389 -0.82 -24.23 -27.45
N PRO A 390 -1.31 -25.46 -27.71
CA PRO A 390 -2.54 -25.96 -27.10
C PRO A 390 -2.49 -25.89 -25.57
N GLU A 391 -3.65 -25.76 -24.95
CA GLU A 391 -3.79 -25.49 -23.51
C GLU A 391 -3.03 -26.49 -22.62
N GLU A 392 -3.11 -27.78 -22.93
CA GLU A 392 -2.44 -28.85 -22.16
C GLU A 392 -0.90 -28.70 -22.18
N TYR A 393 -0.34 -28.33 -23.33
CA TYR A 393 1.10 -28.09 -23.48
C TYR A 393 1.51 -26.81 -22.75
N ARG A 394 0.70 -25.75 -22.87
CA ARG A 394 0.90 -24.49 -22.14
C ARG A 394 0.91 -24.71 -20.62
N ASP A 395 -0.06 -25.44 -20.08
CA ASP A 395 -0.12 -25.77 -18.64
C ASP A 395 1.14 -26.51 -18.19
N PHE A 396 1.54 -27.58 -18.91
CA PHE A 396 2.73 -28.35 -18.58
C PHE A 396 3.99 -27.47 -18.54
N TYR A 397 4.22 -26.66 -19.58
CA TYR A 397 5.40 -25.80 -19.64
C TYR A 397 5.36 -24.64 -18.64
N ALA A 398 4.18 -24.10 -18.32
CA ALA A 398 4.02 -23.10 -17.27
C ALA A 398 4.42 -23.68 -15.90
N ARG A 399 3.96 -24.89 -15.54
CA ARG A 399 4.39 -25.58 -14.31
C ARG A 399 5.90 -25.77 -14.26
N ARG A 400 6.52 -26.17 -15.38
CA ARG A 400 7.97 -26.31 -15.50
C ARG A 400 8.71 -24.99 -15.31
N MET A 401 8.16 -23.88 -15.79
CA MET A 401 8.72 -22.54 -15.56
C MET A 401 8.67 -22.15 -14.08
N VAL A 402 7.54 -22.39 -13.40
CA VAL A 402 7.40 -22.14 -11.95
C VAL A 402 8.42 -22.94 -11.16
N LEU A 403 8.57 -24.24 -11.44
CA LEU A 403 9.58 -25.09 -10.79
C LEU A 403 11.01 -24.54 -10.99
N ARG A 404 11.35 -24.09 -12.20
CA ARG A 404 12.66 -23.47 -12.48
C ARG A 404 12.87 -22.16 -11.71
N ILE A 405 11.83 -21.35 -11.55
CA ILE A 405 11.91 -20.10 -10.78
C ILE A 405 12.13 -20.44 -9.31
N GLN A 406 11.37 -21.39 -8.75
CA GLN A 406 11.53 -21.85 -7.38
C GLN A 406 12.95 -22.38 -7.14
N GLU A 407 13.44 -23.28 -7.99
CA GLU A 407 14.77 -23.88 -7.89
C GLU A 407 15.90 -22.84 -7.95
N LYS A 408 15.80 -21.85 -8.85
CA LYS A 408 16.92 -20.93 -9.12
C LYS A 408 16.89 -19.63 -8.32
N ALA A 409 15.73 -19.17 -7.89
CA ALA A 409 15.56 -17.83 -7.32
C ALA A 409 15.04 -17.84 -5.88
N TYR A 410 14.35 -18.89 -5.42
CA TYR A 410 13.87 -18.93 -4.05
C TYR A 410 15.01 -19.36 -3.13
N ARG A 411 15.12 -18.68 -1.99
CA ARG A 411 16.02 -19.09 -0.91
C ARG A 411 15.22 -19.93 0.08
N ASN A 412 15.68 -21.16 0.31
CA ASN A 412 15.07 -22.04 1.32
C ASN A 412 15.36 -21.58 2.75
N ASP A 413 16.47 -20.85 2.97
CA ASP A 413 16.93 -20.51 4.31
C ASP A 413 16.77 -19.01 4.63
N TYR A 414 16.05 -18.75 5.72
CA TYR A 414 16.52 -17.85 6.78
C TYR A 414 16.41 -18.69 8.05
N GLY A 415 17.55 -19.16 8.55
CA GLY A 415 17.69 -19.53 9.94
C GLY A 415 17.73 -18.28 10.80
#